data_AF-A0A2H5PV28-F1
#
_entry.id   AF-A0A2H5PV28-F1
#
_cell.length_a   1.000
_cell.length_b   1.000
_cell.length_c   1.000
_cell.angle_alpha   90.00
_cell.angle_beta   90.00
_cell.angle_gamma   90.00
#
_symmetry.space_group_name_H-M   'P 1'
#
loop_
_entity.id
_entity.type
_entity.pdbx_description
1 polymer ?
#
loop_
_entity_poly.entity_id
_entity_poly.type
_entity_poly.pdbx_seq_one_letter_code
_entity_poly.pdbx_strand_id
1 'polypeptide(L)' 'MLDEEEHFQELLFERLRNYGERSKEQDFWLVIEPKFLDKFPNITKRLRRPAVALVSTNGPWIT' A
#
# COMPACT_ATOMS: atom_id res chain seq x y z
N MET A 1 1.57 4.43 -13.65
CA MET A 1 2.01 3.42 -12.66
C MET A 1 1.71 3.97 -11.27
N LEU A 2 1.52 3.17 -10.22
CA LEU A 2 1.10 3.67 -8.88
C LEU A 2 2.10 4.68 -8.26
N ASP A 3 3.32 4.70 -8.77
CA ASP A 3 4.42 5.63 -8.48
C ASP A 3 4.52 6.80 -9.48
N GLU A 4 3.72 6.84 -10.56
CA GLU A 4 3.61 7.99 -11.47
C GLU A 4 2.51 8.98 -11.04
N GLU A 5 1.69 8.62 -10.05
CA GLU A 5 0.68 9.50 -9.47
C GLU A 5 1.32 10.31 -8.32
N GLU A 6 1.86 11.48 -8.64
CA GLU A 6 2.45 12.44 -7.69
C GLU A 6 1.57 12.61 -6.43
N HIS A 7 0.25 12.76 -6.64
CA HIS A 7 -0.73 12.86 -5.55
C HIS A 7 -0.76 11.65 -4.61
N PHE A 8 -0.55 10.43 -5.12
CA PHE A 8 -0.55 9.24 -4.27
C PHE A 8 0.70 9.18 -3.39
N GLN A 9 1.85 9.55 -3.94
CA GLN A 9 3.08 9.65 -3.15
C GLN A 9 2.96 10.72 -2.06
N GLU A 10 2.47 11.92 -2.41
CA GLU A 10 2.21 13.00 -1.47
C GLU A 10 1.30 12.56 -0.32
N LEU A 11 0.21 11.85 -0.62
CA LEU A 11 -0.72 11.32 0.40
C LEU A 11 -0.01 10.38 1.39
N LEU A 12 0.88 9.51 0.91
CA LEU A 12 1.61 8.58 1.78
C LEU A 12 2.65 9.31 2.64
N PHE A 13 3.35 10.30 2.08
CA PHE A 13 4.31 11.13 2.83
C PHE A 13 3.61 11.92 3.92
N GLU A 14 2.51 12.59 3.59
CA GLU A 14 1.71 13.36 4.54
C GLU A 14 1.14 12.47 5.65
N ARG A 15 0.67 11.27 5.30
CA ARG A 15 0.21 10.30 6.29
C ARG A 15 1.33 9.85 7.23
N LEU A 16 2.51 9.55 6.69
CA LEU A 16 3.66 9.16 7.50
C LEU A 16 4.06 10.28 8.47
N ARG A 17 4.09 11.53 7.98
CA ARG A 17 4.31 12.73 8.80
C ARG A 17 3.29 12.84 9.92
N ASN A 18 2.01 12.74 9.61
CA ASN A 18 0.91 12.82 10.58
C ASN A 18 1.02 11.75 11.68
N TYR A 19 1.48 10.53 11.35
CA TYR A 19 1.69 9.46 12.33
C TYR A 19 2.83 9.82 13.28
N GLY A 20 3.94 10.34 12.76
CA GLY A 20 5.06 10.84 13.57
C GLY A 20 4.64 11.99 14.50
N GLU A 21 3.93 13.00 13.97
CA GLU A 21 3.43 14.14 14.75
C GLU A 21 2.49 13.73 15.89
N ARG A 22 1.74 12.63 15.70
CA ARG A 22 0.78 12.10 16.68
C ARG A 22 1.35 11.00 17.56
N SER A 23 2.63 10.67 17.44
CA SER A 23 3.25 9.51 18.11
C SER A 23 2.47 8.20 17.89
N LYS A 24 1.89 8.04 16.69
CA LYS A 24 1.19 6.83 16.28
C LYS A 24 2.17 5.89 15.57
N GLU A 25 2.14 4.61 15.93
CA GLU A 25 2.90 3.59 15.21
C GLU A 25 2.41 3.45 13.75
N GLN A 26 3.35 3.43 12.81
CA GLN A 26 3.05 3.24 11.39
C GLN A 26 2.38 1.87 11.16
N ASP A 27 1.24 1.89 10.49
CA ASP A 27 0.42 0.71 10.23
C ASP A 27 0.18 0.45 8.74
N PHE A 28 1.01 1.03 7.85
CA PHE A 28 0.85 0.91 6.40
C PHE A 28 2.15 0.89 5.60
N TRP A 29 2.16 0.19 4.45
CA TRP A 29 3.32 0.05 3.56
C TRP A 29 2.92 -0.14 2.09
N LEU A 30 3.79 0.27 1.16
CA LEU A 30 3.79 -0.23 -0.21
C LEU A 30 4.69 -1.47 -0.30
N VAL A 31 4.12 -2.58 -0.77
CA VAL A 31 4.83 -3.85 -0.92
C VAL A 31 4.90 -4.20 -2.40
N ILE A 32 6.12 -4.28 -2.92
CA ILE A 32 6.42 -4.73 -4.29
C ILE A 32 6.43 -6.26 -4.30
N GLU A 33 5.81 -6.86 -5.31
CA GLU A 33 5.70 -8.31 -5.47
C GLU A 33 5.28 -9.04 -4.18
N PRO A 34 4.10 -8.68 -3.61
CA PRO A 34 3.69 -9.21 -2.32
C PRO A 34 3.48 -10.72 -2.37
N LYS A 35 4.27 -11.47 -1.58
CA LYS A 35 4.21 -12.94 -1.50
C LYS A 35 2.84 -13.49 -1.09
N PHE A 36 2.00 -12.70 -0.42
CA PHE A 36 0.64 -13.16 -0.07
C PHE A 36 -0.24 -13.38 -1.31
N LEU A 37 0.08 -12.78 -2.47
CA LEU A 37 -0.62 -13.01 -3.73
C LEU A 37 -0.52 -14.48 -4.21
N ASP A 38 0.48 -15.22 -3.76
CA ASP A 38 0.64 -16.65 -4.09
C ASP A 38 -0.53 -17.48 -3.53
N LYS A 39 -1.18 -16.99 -2.46
CA LYS A 39 -2.39 -17.60 -1.88
C LYS A 39 -3.65 -17.32 -2.70
N PHE A 40 -3.59 -16.41 -3.68
CA PHE A 40 -4.73 -15.96 -4.48
C PHE A 40 -4.49 -16.14 -5.99
N PRO A 41 -4.18 -17.36 -6.47
CA PRO A 41 -3.69 -17.59 -7.84
C PRO A 41 -4.66 -17.11 -8.93
N ASN A 42 -5.97 -17.18 -8.69
CA ASN A 42 -6.99 -16.74 -9.64
C ASN A 42 -7.01 -15.21 -9.82
N ILE A 43 -6.72 -14.46 -8.75
CA ILE A 43 -6.61 -12.99 -8.78
C ILE A 43 -5.27 -12.60 -9.42
N THR A 44 -4.20 -13.26 -8.98
CA THR A 44 -2.83 -13.00 -9.40
C THR A 44 -2.61 -13.17 -10.90
N LYS A 45 -3.31 -14.12 -11.54
CA LYS A 45 -3.29 -14.29 -13.02
C LYS A 45 -3.80 -13.07 -13.80
N ARG A 46 -4.62 -12.23 -13.17
CA ARG A 46 -5.24 -11.05 -13.81
C ARG A 46 -4.42 -9.78 -13.61
N LEU A 47 -3.41 -9.81 -12.72
CA LEU A 47 -2.57 -8.66 -12.41
C LEU A 47 -1.39 -8.56 -13.39
N ARG A 48 -1.07 -7.34 -13.81
CA ARG A 48 0.20 -7.06 -14.49
C ARG A 48 1.34 -7.11 -13.48
N ARG A 49 2.53 -7.44 -13.95
CA ARG A 49 3.75 -7.56 -13.13
C ARG A 49 4.77 -6.47 -13.52
N PRO A 50 5.49 -5.88 -12.55
CA PRO A 50 5.41 -6.16 -11.11
C PRO A 50 4.11 -5.62 -10.49
N ALA A 51 3.52 -6.38 -9.57
CA ALA A 51 2.37 -5.98 -8.79
C ALA A 51 2.82 -5.26 -7.52
N VAL A 52 2.14 -4.19 -7.17
CA VAL A 52 2.36 -3.42 -5.94
C VAL A 52 1.07 -3.43 -5.13
N ALA A 53 1.17 -3.62 -3.81
CA ALA A 53 0.03 -3.53 -2.90
C ALA A 53 0.28 -2.45 -1.84
N LEU A 54 -0.74 -1.61 -1.61
CA LEU A 54 -0.87 -0.84 -0.39
C LEU A 54 -1.47 -1.75 0.69
N VAL A 55 -0.75 -1.98 1.78
CA VAL A 55 -1.20 -2.81 2.90
C VAL A 55 -1.33 -1.97 4.15
N SER A 56 -2.36 -2.24 4.96
CA SER A 56 -2.52 -1.64 6.28
C SER A 56 -3.36 -2.52 7.19
N THR A 57 -3.18 -2.38 8.51
CA THR A 57 -4.09 -2.97 9.50
C THR A 57 -5.34 -2.12 9.74
N ASN A 58 -5.41 -0.92 9.17
CA ASN A 58 -6.57 -0.03 9.26
C ASN A 58 -7.57 -0.32 8.13
N GLY A 59 -8.50 -1.25 8.39
CA GLY A 59 -9.53 -1.67 7.43
C GLY A 59 -10.33 -0.51 6.81
N PRO A 60 -10.91 0.41 7.59
CA PRO A 60 -11.64 1.56 7.05
C PRO A 60 -10.84 2.49 6.14
N TRP A 61 -9.51 2.49 6.24
CA TRP A 61 -8.67 3.29 5.34
C TRP A 61 -8.39 2.60 3.99
N ILE A 62 -8.44 1.28 3.96
CA ILE A 62 -8.21 0.47 2.75
C ILE A 62 -9.51 0.27 1.94
N THR A 63 -10.68 0.43 2.57
CA THR A 63 -12.00 0.19 1.98
C THR A 63 -12.57 1.47 1.37
#